data_AF-A0A2K1EFU0-F1
#
_entry.id   AF-A0A2K1EFU0-F1
#
_cell.length_a   1.000
_cell.length_b   1.000
_cell.length_c   1.000
_cell.angle_alpha   90.00
_cell.angle_beta   90.00
_cell.angle_gamma   90.00
#
_symmetry.space_group_name_H-M   'P 1'
#
loop_
_entity.id
_entity.type
_entity.pdbx_description
1 polymer ?
#
loop_
_entity_poly.entity_id
_entity_poly.type
_entity_poly.pdbx_seq_one_letter_code
_entity_poly.pdbx_strand_id
1 'polypeptide(L)'
;MIREHLSIQKIFDLKKWEQLQDSLASVTKLAILTVDYKGNPVTSHSQCQSFCKKVRQDENLLPYCQKCDSRGGLEAVRSNKPYIYLCHYDIVDIAVPIIIDDKYIGAVMAGQVRLADPSSALQLEQILTSKNEKLYSSKWEELKNDYADLPSMTYQEIQTISSMLSLLCNYIVEEAMNKNLLAEMFEKASATQSTPQLSEILPGYSLEHIENLKKEMNNFLADAYLNSSGDVDISCGNPVLKPAFEYIFEHKGETFSLKAMADLCHISPSYFSRLFAKETGENFSSYLSRLKMKWAKQLLEATDIPVSQISSELGFNEPGYFIKIFKKYEGTTPAVYRKYYKG
;
A
#
# COMPACT_ATOMS: atom_id res chain seq x y z
N MET A 1 -17.76 13.75 18.77
CA MET A 1 -16.57 13.17 19.44
C MET A 1 -15.73 12.43 18.39
N ILE A 2 -15.20 13.15 17.39
CA ILE A 2 -14.60 12.58 16.14
C ILE A 2 -13.07 12.77 16.09
N ARG A 3 -12.50 13.48 17.07
CA ARG A 3 -11.12 14.00 17.00
C ARG A 3 -10.01 13.02 17.41
N GLU A 4 -10.33 11.86 17.99
CA GLU A 4 -9.32 10.91 18.52
C GLU A 4 -8.98 9.74 17.58
N HIS A 5 -9.58 9.67 16.39
CA HIS A 5 -9.39 8.52 15.50
C HIS A 5 -8.20 8.62 14.51
N LEU A 6 -7.53 9.78 14.39
CA LEU A 6 -6.51 10.04 13.37
C LEU A 6 -5.17 10.57 13.95
N SER A 7 -4.66 9.95 15.02
CA SER A 7 -3.34 10.29 15.57
C SER A 7 -2.23 9.47 14.90
N ILE A 8 -1.04 10.05 14.67
CA ILE A 8 0.16 9.35 14.16
C ILE A 8 0.40 8.00 14.87
N GLN A 9 0.16 7.95 16.19
CA GLN A 9 0.32 6.78 17.05
C GLN A 9 -0.58 5.58 16.71
N LYS A 10 -1.68 5.78 15.97
CA LYS A 10 -2.59 4.69 15.55
C LYS A 10 -2.23 4.09 14.19
N ILE A 11 -1.36 4.76 13.44
CA ILE A 11 -0.94 4.37 12.09
C ILE A 11 0.41 3.69 12.17
N PHE A 12 1.35 4.38 12.82
CA PHE A 12 2.67 3.86 13.06
C PHE A 12 2.66 3.11 14.38
N ASP A 13 3.03 1.84 14.32
CA ASP A 13 3.69 1.21 15.46
C ASP A 13 4.99 2.01 15.68
N LEU A 14 4.91 3.02 16.57
CA LEU A 14 5.99 4.00 16.74
C LEU A 14 7.32 3.34 17.03
N LYS A 15 7.32 2.19 17.72
CA LYS A 15 8.55 1.46 18.02
C LYS A 15 9.18 0.86 16.77
N LYS A 16 8.38 0.25 15.89
CA LYS A 16 8.88 -0.29 14.61
C LYS A 16 9.28 0.83 13.65
N TRP A 17 8.49 1.89 13.62
CA TRP A 17 8.78 3.07 12.80
C TRP A 17 10.09 3.72 13.23
N GLU A 18 10.33 3.92 14.52
CA GLU A 18 11.57 4.51 15.03
C GLU A 18 12.81 3.66 14.70
N GLN A 19 12.70 2.32 14.73
CA GLN A 19 13.77 1.44 14.27
C GLN A 19 14.09 1.59 12.77
N LEU A 20 13.06 1.73 11.94
CA LEU A 20 13.22 2.00 10.52
C LEU A 20 13.80 3.40 10.30
N GLN A 21 13.31 4.40 11.04
CA GLN A 21 13.80 5.78 11.04
C GLN A 21 15.30 5.84 11.36
N ASP A 22 15.75 5.12 12.40
CA ASP A 22 17.16 5.02 12.79
C ASP A 22 18.01 4.39 11.68
N SER A 23 17.50 3.34 11.04
CA SER A 23 18.19 2.66 9.93
C SER A 23 18.31 3.57 8.71
N LEU A 24 17.23 4.27 8.34
CA LEU A 24 17.20 5.23 7.24
C LEU A 24 18.15 6.39 7.51
N ALA A 25 18.13 6.95 8.73
CA ALA A 25 19.03 8.02 9.13
C ALA A 25 20.50 7.60 9.02
N SER A 26 20.82 6.38 9.47
CA SER A 26 22.18 5.84 9.37
C SER A 26 22.66 5.65 7.93
N VAL A 27 21.80 5.15 7.03
CA VAL A 27 22.19 4.87 5.63
C VAL A 27 22.25 6.14 4.79
N THR A 28 21.27 7.03 4.96
CA THR A 28 21.18 8.28 4.19
C THR A 28 22.15 9.35 4.70
N LYS A 29 22.71 9.17 5.91
CA LYS A 29 23.50 10.17 6.64
C LYS A 29 22.70 11.45 6.95
N LEU A 30 21.37 11.40 6.86
CA LEU A 30 20.48 12.46 7.28
C LEU A 30 20.04 12.23 8.71
N ALA A 31 19.85 13.32 9.44
CA ALA A 31 19.11 13.28 10.68
C ALA A 31 17.61 13.20 10.33
N ILE A 32 16.88 12.26 10.94
CA ILE A 32 15.45 12.04 10.65
C ILE A 32 14.63 12.21 11.93
N LEU A 33 13.50 12.89 11.82
CA LEU A 33 12.58 13.16 12.92
C LEU A 33 11.14 13.12 12.42
N THR A 34 10.24 12.47 13.14
CA THR A 34 8.80 12.57 12.84
C THR A 34 8.16 13.60 13.75
N VAL A 35 7.35 14.50 13.18
CA VAL A 35 6.65 15.57 13.90
C VAL A 35 5.15 15.53 13.67
N ASP A 36 4.38 16.08 14.61
CA ASP A 36 2.96 16.36 14.42
C ASP A 36 2.74 17.56 13.48
N TYR A 37 1.48 17.86 13.13
CA TYR A 37 1.12 18.99 12.27
C TYR A 37 1.55 20.37 12.79
N LYS A 38 1.94 20.48 14.08
CA LYS A 38 2.46 21.70 14.71
C LYS A 38 3.99 21.75 14.73
N GLY A 39 4.67 20.72 14.22
CA GLY A 39 6.13 20.61 14.27
C GLY A 39 6.67 20.10 15.62
N ASN A 40 5.83 19.53 16.48
CA ASN A 40 6.31 18.92 17.72
C ASN A 40 6.84 17.51 17.44
N PRO A 41 8.01 17.14 17.98
CA PRO A 41 8.54 15.78 17.91
C PRO A 41 7.55 14.72 18.38
N VAL A 42 7.36 13.68 17.58
CA VAL A 42 6.60 12.46 17.92
C VAL A 42 7.54 11.26 18.13
N THR A 43 8.69 11.26 17.45
CA THR A 43 9.77 10.26 17.62
C THR A 43 11.04 10.93 18.17
N SER A 44 12.01 10.14 18.61
CA SER A 44 13.35 10.66 18.87
C SER A 44 14.01 11.13 17.57
N HIS A 45 14.92 12.09 17.67
CA HIS A 45 15.63 12.63 16.51
C HIS A 45 16.83 11.74 16.16
N SER A 46 16.64 10.80 15.24
CA SER A 46 17.68 9.88 14.77
C SER A 46 18.83 10.64 14.14
N GLN A 47 20.07 10.28 14.48
CA GLN A 47 21.32 10.86 13.95
C GLN A 47 21.38 12.40 13.99
N CYS A 48 20.73 13.04 14.97
CA CYS A 48 20.76 14.49 15.13
C CYS A 48 22.19 14.99 15.39
N GLN A 49 22.67 15.91 14.56
CA GLN A 49 24.03 16.42 14.63
C GLN A 49 24.22 17.37 15.81
N SER A 50 25.46 17.55 16.28
CA SER A 50 25.75 18.35 17.48
C SER A 50 25.21 19.78 17.40
N PHE A 51 25.34 20.42 16.23
CA PHE A 51 24.82 21.77 15.98
C PHE A 51 23.31 21.85 16.25
N CYS A 52 22.51 21.08 15.51
CA CYS A 52 21.07 21.17 15.64
C CYS A 52 20.56 20.60 16.96
N LYS A 53 21.28 19.65 17.58
CA LYS A 53 20.97 19.20 18.94
C LYS A 53 21.07 20.35 19.93
N LYS A 54 22.12 21.17 19.88
CA LYS A 54 22.28 22.37 20.72
C LYS A 54 21.19 23.40 20.41
N VAL A 55 20.91 23.67 19.13
CA VAL A 55 19.87 24.62 18.71
C VAL A 55 18.47 24.20 19.19
N ARG A 56 18.10 22.92 19.04
CA ARG A 56 16.81 22.39 19.50
C ARG A 56 16.71 22.27 21.03
N GLN A 57 17.82 22.36 21.77
CA GLN A 57 17.82 22.38 23.24
C GLN A 57 17.77 23.79 23.83
N ASP A 58 18.03 24.83 23.03
CA ASP A 58 17.95 26.21 23.48
C ASP A 58 16.50 26.72 23.45
N GLU A 59 15.99 27.19 24.59
CA GLU A 59 14.60 27.65 24.74
C GLU A 59 14.24 28.81 23.80
N ASN A 60 15.21 29.64 23.39
CA ASN A 60 14.98 30.77 22.49
C ASN A 60 15.03 30.37 21.01
N LEU A 61 15.69 29.27 20.67
CA LEU A 61 15.85 28.81 19.27
C LEU A 61 14.91 27.66 18.91
N LEU A 62 14.54 26.80 19.86
CA LEU A 62 13.62 25.68 19.64
C LEU A 62 12.30 26.10 18.93
N PRO A 63 11.65 27.23 19.28
CA PRO A 63 10.44 27.67 18.58
C PRO A 63 10.64 27.93 17.08
N TYR A 64 11.85 28.31 16.66
CA TYR A 64 12.17 28.51 15.24
C TYR A 64 12.33 27.17 14.51
N CYS A 65 12.96 26.16 15.15
CA CYS A 65 13.05 24.80 14.61
C CYS A 65 11.65 24.20 14.39
N GLN A 66 10.79 24.21 15.41
CA GLN A 66 9.43 23.67 15.29
C GLN A 66 8.59 24.41 14.24
N LYS A 67 8.79 25.72 14.11
CA LYS A 67 8.13 26.53 13.08
C LYS A 67 8.64 26.23 11.67
N CYS A 68 9.93 25.94 11.50
CA CYS A 68 10.46 25.40 10.25
C CYS A 68 9.81 24.06 9.93
N ASP A 69 9.79 23.12 10.88
CA ASP A 69 9.22 21.78 10.70
C ASP A 69 7.73 21.86 10.26
N SER A 70 6.93 22.64 11.00
CA SER A 70 5.50 22.84 10.69
C SER A 70 5.27 23.49 9.34
N ARG A 71 6.03 24.54 8.99
CA ARG A 71 5.89 25.21 7.69
C ARG A 71 6.34 24.30 6.54
N GLY A 72 7.43 23.56 6.71
CA GLY A 72 7.94 22.63 5.70
C GLY A 72 6.89 21.58 5.38
N GLY A 73 6.28 21.01 6.41
CA GLY A 73 5.16 20.07 6.25
C GLY A 73 3.96 20.66 5.51
N LEU A 74 3.55 21.89 5.85
CA LEU A 74 2.44 22.57 5.16
C LEU A 74 2.74 22.86 3.67
N GLU A 75 3.96 23.27 3.36
CA GLU A 75 4.39 23.48 1.96
C GLU A 75 4.46 22.17 1.18
N ALA A 76 4.84 21.08 1.83
CA ALA A 76 4.81 19.75 1.25
C ALA A 76 3.38 19.29 0.93
N VAL A 77 2.42 19.56 1.82
CA VAL A 77 0.99 19.34 1.55
C VAL A 77 0.51 20.21 0.40
N ARG A 78 0.82 21.51 0.41
CA ARG A 78 0.40 22.47 -0.63
C ARG A 78 0.88 22.07 -2.03
N SER A 79 2.09 21.54 -2.11
CA SER A 79 2.71 21.12 -3.36
C SER A 79 2.46 19.65 -3.73
N ASN A 80 1.79 18.90 -2.84
CA ASN A 80 1.54 17.46 -2.94
C ASN A 80 2.80 16.64 -3.26
N LYS A 81 3.93 17.02 -2.67
CA LYS A 81 5.22 16.35 -2.83
C LYS A 81 6.13 16.72 -1.65
N PRO A 82 7.23 15.97 -1.42
CA PRO A 82 8.23 16.40 -0.46
C PRO A 82 8.72 17.81 -0.73
N TYR A 83 8.93 18.58 0.32
CA TYR A 83 9.38 19.96 0.23
C TYR A 83 10.80 20.08 0.79
N ILE A 84 11.74 20.49 -0.04
CA ILE A 84 13.15 20.70 0.30
C ILE A 84 13.35 22.20 0.51
N TYR A 85 13.90 22.59 1.65
CA TYR A 85 13.98 24.00 2.04
C TYR A 85 15.21 24.28 2.92
N LEU A 86 15.50 25.57 3.12
CA LEU A 86 16.51 26.02 4.06
C LEU A 86 15.85 26.44 5.37
N CYS A 87 16.34 25.90 6.49
CA CYS A 87 15.85 26.27 7.81
C CYS A 87 16.34 27.67 8.22
N HIS A 88 15.98 28.10 9.43
CA HIS A 88 16.38 29.41 9.97
C HIS A 88 17.90 29.57 10.25
N TYR A 89 18.72 28.56 9.93
CA TYR A 89 20.19 28.59 9.97
C TYR A 89 20.82 28.26 8.60
N ASP A 90 20.05 28.31 7.51
CA ASP A 90 20.52 28.00 6.15
C ASP A 90 21.00 26.55 5.96
N ILE A 91 20.45 25.64 6.76
CA ILE A 91 20.69 24.20 6.65
C ILE A 91 19.54 23.59 5.86
N VAL A 92 19.86 22.64 4.97
CA VAL A 92 18.83 21.95 4.21
C VAL A 92 18.07 20.99 5.10
N ASP A 93 16.75 21.03 4.92
CA ASP A 93 15.82 20.08 5.51
C ASP A 93 14.75 19.69 4.48
N ILE A 94 14.16 18.51 4.68
CA ILE A 94 13.17 17.90 3.81
C ILE A 94 11.93 17.61 4.66
N ALA A 95 10.76 18.03 4.20
CA ALA A 95 9.50 17.63 4.80
C ALA A 95 8.75 16.67 3.88
N VAL A 96 8.47 15.46 4.37
CA VAL A 96 7.59 14.47 3.72
C VAL A 96 6.26 14.45 4.47
N PRO A 97 5.14 14.82 3.83
CA PRO A 97 3.87 14.98 4.54
C PRO A 97 3.22 13.62 4.81
N ILE A 98 2.67 13.46 6.01
CA ILE A 98 1.84 12.32 6.41
C ILE A 98 0.38 12.77 6.34
N ILE A 99 -0.33 12.25 5.35
CA ILE A 99 -1.73 12.58 5.06
C ILE A 99 -2.57 11.31 5.20
N ILE A 100 -3.73 11.44 5.85
CA ILE A 100 -4.69 10.34 6.01
C ILE A 100 -6.06 10.90 5.67
N ASP A 101 -6.75 10.28 4.72
CA ASP A 101 -8.09 10.70 4.31
C ASP A 101 -8.18 12.22 4.09
N ASP A 102 -7.23 12.73 3.30
CA ASP A 102 -7.07 14.15 2.97
C ASP A 102 -6.75 15.09 4.16
N LYS A 103 -6.49 14.55 5.35
CA LYS A 103 -6.09 15.31 6.52
C LYS A 103 -4.59 15.21 6.76
N TYR A 104 -3.94 16.36 6.83
CA TYR A 104 -2.55 16.47 7.24
C TYR A 104 -2.41 16.24 8.76
N ILE A 105 -1.67 15.21 9.15
CA ILE A 105 -1.49 14.84 10.56
C ILE A 105 -0.08 15.18 11.08
N GLY A 106 0.92 15.23 10.20
CA GLY A 106 2.29 15.56 10.54
C GLY A 106 3.25 15.29 9.39
N ALA A 107 4.56 15.30 9.65
CA ALA A 107 5.56 15.10 8.61
C ALA A 107 6.76 14.29 9.13
N VAL A 108 7.40 13.58 8.21
CA VAL A 108 8.76 13.06 8.40
C VAL A 108 9.73 14.14 7.92
N MET A 109 10.52 14.65 8.85
CA MET A 109 11.59 15.60 8.62
C MET A 109 12.88 14.83 8.37
N ALA A 110 13.64 15.20 7.34
CA ALA A 110 14.92 14.59 7.04
C ALA A 110 15.93 15.63 6.56
N GLY A 111 17.09 15.68 7.18
CA GLY A 111 18.12 16.62 6.76
C GLY A 111 19.23 16.81 7.77
N GLN A 112 19.42 18.09 8.08
CA GLN A 112 20.60 18.70 8.68
C GLN A 112 21.87 18.50 7.86
N VAL A 113 21.76 18.73 6.55
CA VAL A 113 22.91 18.73 5.63
C VAL A 113 23.16 20.12 5.08
N ARG A 114 24.44 20.40 4.82
CA ARG A 114 24.86 21.53 4.02
C ARG A 114 24.84 21.15 2.54
N LEU A 115 24.53 22.11 1.68
CA LEU A 115 24.73 21.93 0.24
C LEU A 115 26.24 21.93 -0.08
N ALA A 116 26.67 20.91 -0.81
CA ALA A 116 28.04 20.83 -1.33
C ALA A 116 28.32 21.92 -2.37
N ASP A 117 27.32 22.30 -3.16
CA ASP A 117 27.38 23.39 -4.13
C ASP A 117 26.45 24.54 -3.71
N PRO A 118 27.01 25.69 -3.26
CA PRO A 118 26.22 26.86 -2.86
C PRO A 118 25.35 27.44 -3.98
N SER A 119 25.68 27.23 -5.26
CA SER A 119 24.88 27.76 -6.37
C SER A 119 23.50 27.11 -6.44
N SER A 120 23.39 25.86 -5.99
CA SER A 120 22.12 25.12 -5.89
C SER A 120 21.20 25.68 -4.79
N ALA A 121 21.74 26.44 -3.82
CA ALA A 121 20.94 27.05 -2.75
C ALA A 121 19.97 28.12 -3.29
N LEU A 122 20.25 28.73 -4.45
CA LEU A 122 19.35 29.68 -5.12
C LEU A 122 17.99 29.06 -5.50
N GLN A 123 17.90 27.73 -5.55
CA GLN A 123 16.67 27.01 -5.85
C GLN A 123 15.82 26.73 -4.61
N LEU A 124 16.38 26.95 -3.41
CA LEU A 124 15.72 26.63 -2.14
C LEU A 124 15.25 27.90 -1.43
N GLU A 125 14.01 27.86 -0.94
CA GLU A 125 13.48 28.91 -0.10
C GLU A 125 14.01 28.78 1.34
N GLN A 126 14.43 29.89 1.93
CA GLN A 126 14.62 29.97 3.38
C GLN A 126 13.27 30.16 4.07
N ILE A 127 12.73 29.07 4.60
CA ILE A 127 11.33 28.99 5.05
C ILE A 127 11.00 29.92 6.23
N LEU A 128 12.04 30.33 6.95
CA LEU A 128 11.93 31.20 8.10
C LEU A 128 13.20 32.02 8.26
N THR A 129 13.03 33.34 8.29
CA THR A 129 14.07 34.29 8.69
C THR A 129 13.72 34.90 10.03
N SER A 130 14.73 35.12 10.88
CA SER A 130 14.56 35.82 12.15
C SER A 130 15.04 37.25 12.05
N LYS A 131 14.30 38.19 12.67
CA LYS A 131 14.72 39.59 12.83
C LYS A 131 15.57 39.82 14.08
N ASN A 132 15.78 38.79 14.90
CA ASN A 132 16.53 38.90 16.15
C ASN A 132 18.03 38.68 15.92
N GLU A 133 18.66 39.63 15.22
CA GLU A 133 20.08 39.55 14.86
C GLU A 133 20.99 39.35 16.10
N LYS A 134 20.71 40.04 17.21
CA LYS A 134 21.51 39.94 18.44
C LYS A 134 21.55 38.52 19.00
N LEU A 135 20.40 37.83 19.05
CA LEU A 135 20.34 36.45 19.53
C LEU A 135 21.17 35.53 18.63
N TYR A 136 20.99 35.66 17.31
CA TYR A 136 21.65 34.80 16.34
C TYR A 136 23.16 35.04 16.31
N SER A 137 23.62 36.29 16.34
CA SER A 137 25.05 36.62 16.40
C SER A 137 25.70 36.11 17.68
N SER A 138 25.02 36.24 18.83
CA SER A 138 25.54 35.72 20.11
C SER A 138 25.67 34.19 20.09
N LYS A 139 24.67 33.48 19.56
CA LYS A 139 24.65 32.02 19.51
C LYS A 139 25.59 31.46 18.45
N TRP A 140 25.82 32.20 17.36
CA TRP A 140 26.69 31.78 16.28
C TRP A 140 28.13 31.54 16.73
N GLU A 141 28.67 32.40 17.61
CA GLU A 141 30.04 32.22 18.13
C GLU A 141 30.23 30.90 18.88
N GLU A 142 29.18 30.41 19.55
CA GLU A 142 29.18 29.14 20.28
C GLU A 142 29.02 27.93 19.33
N LEU A 143 28.32 28.12 18.21
CA LEU A 143 27.83 27.02 17.36
C LEU A 143 28.59 26.84 16.04
N LYS A 144 29.38 27.84 15.61
CA LYS A 144 30.06 27.84 14.30
C LYS A 144 30.94 26.62 14.02
N ASN A 145 31.56 26.06 15.07
CA ASN A 145 32.40 24.86 14.93
C ASN A 145 31.53 23.63 14.66
N ASP A 146 30.44 23.44 15.42
CA ASP A 146 29.51 22.35 15.17
C ASP A 146 28.81 22.47 13.80
N TYR A 147 28.57 23.71 13.35
CA TYR A 147 28.00 23.97 12.02
C TYR A 147 28.94 23.50 10.90
N ALA A 148 30.25 23.64 11.09
CA ALA A 148 31.25 23.21 10.11
C ALA A 148 31.26 21.69 9.95
N ASP A 149 30.93 20.95 11.01
CA ASP A 149 30.90 19.49 11.05
C ASP A 149 29.63 18.87 10.45
N LEU A 150 28.65 19.70 10.05
CA LEU A 150 27.44 19.19 9.40
C LEU A 150 27.78 18.46 8.09
N PRO A 151 27.14 17.30 7.84
CA PRO A 151 27.35 16.55 6.61
C PRO A 151 27.04 17.41 5.38
N SER A 152 27.85 17.26 4.34
CA SER A 152 27.68 17.97 3.07
C SER A 152 27.15 17.00 2.01
N MET A 153 26.17 17.44 1.23
CA MET A 153 25.48 16.61 0.24
C MET A 153 25.14 17.43 -1.01
N THR A 154 25.16 16.79 -2.17
CA THR A 154 24.71 17.40 -3.42
C THR A 154 23.19 17.52 -3.47
N TYR A 155 22.67 18.48 -4.23
CA TYR A 155 21.22 18.63 -4.37
C TYR A 155 20.56 17.39 -4.99
N GLN A 156 21.23 16.71 -5.92
CA GLN A 156 20.74 15.48 -6.55
C GLN A 156 20.58 14.33 -5.55
N GLU A 157 21.54 14.16 -4.62
CA GLU A 157 21.43 13.17 -3.54
C GLU A 157 20.24 13.48 -2.63
N ILE A 158 20.08 14.75 -2.25
CA ILE A 158 18.95 15.23 -1.42
C ILE A 158 17.61 14.93 -2.12
N GLN A 159 17.48 15.22 -3.41
CA GLN A 159 16.27 14.92 -4.18
C GLN A 159 15.98 13.41 -4.26
N THR A 160 17.02 12.59 -4.41
CA THR A 160 16.90 11.13 -4.47
C THR A 160 16.39 10.58 -3.15
N ILE A 161 17.00 10.99 -2.03
CA ILE A 161 16.60 10.58 -0.68
C ILE A 161 15.19 11.08 -0.38
N SER A 162 14.88 12.32 -0.73
CA SER A 162 13.54 12.91 -0.59
C SER A 162 12.46 12.08 -1.28
N SER A 163 12.73 11.63 -2.51
CA SER A 163 11.78 10.82 -3.29
C SER A 163 11.61 9.43 -2.67
N MET A 164 12.70 8.80 -2.23
CA MET A 164 12.67 7.50 -1.55
C MET A 164 11.87 7.56 -0.24
N LEU A 165 12.12 8.57 0.61
CA LEU A 165 11.40 8.75 1.88
C LEU A 165 9.90 8.98 1.63
N SER A 166 9.54 9.73 0.58
CA SER A 166 8.14 9.91 0.19
C SER A 166 7.46 8.60 -0.18
N LEU A 167 8.10 7.77 -1.00
CA LEU A 167 7.53 6.51 -1.44
C LEU A 167 7.32 5.57 -0.26
N LEU A 168 8.32 5.46 0.61
CA LEU A 168 8.28 4.60 1.79
C LEU A 168 7.22 5.08 2.79
N CYS A 169 7.13 6.40 3.03
CA CYS A 169 6.13 6.97 3.92
C CYS A 169 4.71 6.70 3.41
N ASN A 170 4.45 6.96 2.13
CA ASN A 170 3.15 6.72 1.50
C ASN A 170 2.75 5.24 1.59
N TYR A 171 3.66 4.32 1.27
CA TYR A 171 3.40 2.88 1.35
C TYR A 171 3.02 2.43 2.77
N ILE A 172 3.75 2.89 3.79
CA ILE A 172 3.46 2.51 5.18
C ILE A 172 2.12 3.08 5.66
N VAL A 173 1.80 4.32 5.28
CA VAL A 173 0.53 4.94 5.63
C VAL A 173 -0.63 4.18 4.98
N GLU A 174 -0.52 3.83 3.70
CA GLU A 174 -1.52 3.05 2.96
C GLU A 174 -1.77 1.67 3.58
N GLU A 175 -0.70 0.91 3.87
CA GLU A 175 -0.78 -0.40 4.53
C GLU A 175 -1.43 -0.32 5.92
N ALA A 176 -1.07 0.70 6.71
CA ALA A 176 -1.64 0.90 8.03
C ALA A 176 -3.14 1.25 7.97
N MET A 177 -3.55 2.07 7.00
CA MET A 177 -4.96 2.39 6.75
C MET A 177 -5.75 1.14 6.38
N ASN A 178 -5.23 0.33 5.46
CA ASN A 178 -5.84 -0.92 5.02
C ASN A 178 -6.07 -1.88 6.19
N LYS A 179 -5.06 -2.07 7.02
CA LYS A 179 -5.15 -2.93 8.21
C LYS A 179 -6.17 -2.43 9.24
N ASN A 180 -6.18 -1.13 9.52
CA ASN A 180 -7.13 -0.55 10.49
C ASN A 180 -8.57 -0.67 9.99
N LEU A 181 -8.80 -0.44 8.70
CA LEU A 181 -10.11 -0.61 8.08
C LEU A 181 -10.60 -2.07 8.15
N LEU A 182 -9.75 -3.04 7.82
CA LEU A 182 -10.09 -4.46 7.99
C LEU A 182 -10.47 -4.79 9.44
N ALA A 183 -9.70 -4.30 10.42
CA ALA A 183 -10.00 -4.52 11.83
C ALA A 183 -11.38 -3.96 12.24
N GLU A 184 -11.70 -2.72 11.83
CA GLU A 184 -13.00 -2.11 12.09
C GLU A 184 -14.16 -2.87 11.43
N MET A 185 -13.94 -3.41 10.23
CA MET A 185 -14.95 -4.24 9.55
C MET A 185 -15.19 -5.55 10.29
N PHE A 186 -14.14 -6.24 10.76
CA PHE A 186 -14.27 -7.48 11.54
C PHE A 186 -14.97 -7.26 12.89
N GLU A 187 -14.64 -6.18 13.61
CA GLU A 187 -15.32 -5.82 14.86
C GLU A 187 -16.81 -5.56 14.65
N LYS A 188 -17.18 -4.86 13.58
CA LYS A 188 -18.59 -4.55 13.29
C LYS A 188 -19.37 -5.75 12.73
N ALA A 189 -18.73 -6.61 11.94
CA ALA A 189 -19.33 -7.86 11.45
C ALA A 189 -19.58 -8.85 12.60
N SER A 190 -18.70 -8.90 13.60
CA SER A 190 -18.92 -9.73 14.80
C SER A 190 -19.99 -9.16 15.73
N ALA A 191 -20.26 -7.84 15.68
CA ALA A 191 -21.30 -7.18 16.45
C ALA A 191 -22.71 -7.22 15.82
N THR A 192 -22.86 -7.59 14.53
CA THR A 192 -24.14 -7.47 13.80
C THR A 192 -24.48 -8.73 13.00
N GLN A 193 -25.66 -9.35 13.21
CA GLN A 193 -26.17 -10.47 12.39
C GLN A 193 -26.71 -10.02 11.01
N SER A 194 -26.28 -8.87 10.49
CA SER A 194 -26.81 -8.28 9.26
C SER A 194 -25.68 -7.63 8.46
N THR A 195 -25.66 -7.86 7.14
CA THR A 195 -24.73 -7.23 6.19
C THR A 195 -24.89 -5.71 6.23
N PRO A 196 -23.95 -4.95 6.80
CA PRO A 196 -24.15 -3.52 6.99
C PRO A 196 -23.95 -2.76 5.66
N GLN A 197 -24.69 -1.67 5.46
CA GLN A 197 -24.52 -0.81 4.28
C GLN A 197 -23.24 0.01 4.39
N LEU A 198 -22.38 -0.12 3.37
CA LEU A 198 -21.00 0.39 3.32
C LEU A 198 -20.86 1.89 3.62
N SER A 199 -21.87 2.70 3.28
CA SER A 199 -21.91 4.15 3.52
C SER A 199 -22.10 4.55 4.98
N GLU A 200 -22.64 3.66 5.82
CA GLU A 200 -22.84 3.91 7.26
C GLU A 200 -21.65 3.42 8.11
N ILE A 201 -20.77 2.59 7.53
CA ILE A 201 -19.71 1.90 8.27
C ILE A 201 -18.52 2.83 8.54
N LEU A 202 -18.22 3.83 7.70
CA LEU A 202 -16.90 4.47 7.67
C LEU A 202 -16.95 6.00 7.50
N PRO A 203 -17.32 6.77 8.54
CA PRO A 203 -17.10 8.21 8.54
C PRO A 203 -15.60 8.49 8.76
N GLY A 204 -14.81 8.44 7.69
CA GLY A 204 -13.38 8.67 7.78
C GLY A 204 -12.62 8.39 6.50
N TYR A 205 -12.89 7.27 5.85
CA TYR A 205 -12.12 6.75 4.73
C TYR A 205 -12.60 7.25 3.36
N SER A 206 -11.67 7.47 2.41
CA SER A 206 -12.05 7.79 1.04
C SER A 206 -12.78 6.61 0.34
N LEU A 207 -13.69 6.92 -0.58
CA LEU A 207 -14.46 5.91 -1.32
C LEU A 207 -13.56 4.95 -2.11
N GLU A 208 -12.47 5.45 -2.68
CA GLU A 208 -11.51 4.67 -3.45
C GLU A 208 -10.80 3.61 -2.60
N HIS A 209 -10.37 3.96 -1.38
CA HIS A 209 -9.77 3.00 -0.45
C HIS A 209 -10.76 1.89 -0.06
N ILE A 210 -12.03 2.27 0.18
CA ILE A 210 -13.09 1.31 0.50
C ILE A 210 -13.33 0.34 -0.66
N GLU A 211 -13.30 0.82 -1.91
CA GLU A 211 -13.49 -0.01 -3.10
C GLU A 211 -12.33 -0.98 -3.33
N ASN A 212 -11.08 -0.53 -3.15
CA ASN A 212 -9.89 -1.37 -3.29
C ASN A 212 -9.88 -2.51 -2.27
N LEU A 213 -10.19 -2.23 -1.00
CA LEU A 213 -10.28 -3.26 0.02
C LEU A 213 -11.44 -4.22 -0.18
N LYS A 214 -12.59 -3.73 -0.63
CA LYS A 214 -13.71 -4.60 -1.01
C LYS A 214 -13.29 -5.59 -2.09
N LYS A 215 -12.47 -5.16 -3.06
CA LYS A 215 -11.91 -6.03 -4.08
C LYS A 215 -10.97 -7.07 -3.47
N GLU A 216 -10.03 -6.67 -2.61
CA GLU A 216 -9.12 -7.61 -1.93
C GLU A 216 -9.85 -8.64 -1.05
N MET A 217 -10.83 -8.21 -0.26
CA MET A 217 -11.65 -9.10 0.56
C MET A 217 -12.41 -10.12 -0.30
N ASN A 218 -12.99 -9.66 -1.41
CA ASN A 218 -13.68 -10.55 -2.33
C ASN A 218 -12.73 -11.56 -3.00
N ASN A 219 -11.49 -11.18 -3.30
CA ASN A 219 -10.48 -12.12 -3.80
C ASN A 219 -10.17 -13.18 -2.75
N PHE A 220 -9.89 -12.76 -1.52
CA PHE A 220 -9.61 -13.68 -0.42
C PHE A 220 -10.78 -14.64 -0.15
N LEU A 221 -12.02 -14.13 -0.19
CA LEU A 221 -13.22 -14.97 -0.07
C LEU A 221 -13.33 -15.95 -1.24
N ALA A 222 -13.09 -15.51 -2.48
CA ALA A 222 -13.08 -16.41 -3.64
C ALA A 222 -12.07 -17.54 -3.45
N ASP A 223 -10.83 -17.22 -3.08
CA ASP A 223 -9.77 -18.20 -2.86
C ASP A 223 -10.12 -19.17 -1.73
N ALA A 224 -10.61 -18.68 -0.60
CA ALA A 224 -11.02 -19.51 0.52
C ALA A 224 -12.16 -20.47 0.14
N TYR A 225 -13.17 -20.01 -0.62
CA TYR A 225 -14.28 -20.85 -1.08
C TYR A 225 -13.85 -21.86 -2.14
N LEU A 226 -13.00 -21.44 -3.08
CA LEU A 226 -12.47 -22.32 -4.11
C LEU A 226 -11.58 -23.40 -3.48
N ASN A 227 -10.77 -23.09 -2.48
CA ASN A 227 -9.86 -24.05 -1.85
C ASN A 227 -10.55 -24.93 -0.79
N SER A 228 -11.61 -24.44 -0.13
CA SER A 228 -12.41 -25.23 0.84
C SER A 228 -13.41 -26.18 0.20
N SER A 229 -13.72 -26.03 -1.09
CA SER A 229 -14.52 -26.97 -1.87
C SER A 229 -13.73 -28.26 -2.20
N GLY A 230 -13.28 -28.95 -1.16
CA GLY A 230 -12.44 -30.15 -1.19
C GLY A 230 -13.14 -31.45 -1.59
N ASP A 231 -14.23 -31.42 -2.36
CA ASP A 231 -14.98 -32.61 -2.77
C ASP A 231 -15.51 -32.50 -4.22
N VAL A 232 -14.63 -32.11 -5.15
CA VAL A 232 -14.84 -32.48 -6.56
C VAL A 232 -13.98 -33.70 -6.81
N ASP A 233 -14.61 -34.87 -6.80
CA ASP A 233 -14.02 -36.18 -7.11
C ASP A 233 -12.97 -36.07 -8.22
N ILE A 234 -11.69 -36.02 -7.84
CA ILE A 234 -10.54 -36.02 -8.76
C ILE A 234 -10.34 -37.47 -9.22
N SER A 235 -11.36 -38.03 -9.85
CA SER A 235 -11.30 -39.37 -10.41
C SER A 235 -10.75 -39.25 -11.84
N CYS A 236 -9.43 -39.07 -11.93
CA CYS A 236 -8.72 -39.38 -13.16
C CYS A 236 -8.20 -40.82 -13.03
N GLY A 237 -8.84 -41.76 -13.73
CA GLY A 237 -8.41 -43.16 -13.76
C GLY A 237 -7.10 -43.36 -14.51
N ASN A 238 -6.70 -42.38 -15.32
CA ASN A 238 -5.50 -42.41 -16.12
C ASN A 238 -4.29 -41.73 -15.44
N PRO A 239 -3.27 -42.49 -15.00
CA PRO A 239 -2.12 -41.92 -14.30
C PRO A 239 -1.30 -40.94 -15.16
N VAL A 240 -1.40 -41.02 -16.50
CA VAL A 240 -0.70 -40.10 -17.41
C VAL A 240 -1.32 -38.71 -17.39
N LEU A 241 -2.65 -38.61 -17.24
CA LEU A 241 -3.35 -37.32 -17.24
C LEU A 241 -3.42 -36.68 -15.84
N LYS A 242 -3.18 -37.46 -14.79
CA LYS A 242 -3.26 -37.02 -13.39
C LYS A 242 -2.54 -35.69 -13.10
N PRO A 243 -1.29 -35.44 -13.56
CA PRO A 243 -0.61 -34.17 -13.32
C PRO A 243 -1.35 -32.96 -13.89
N ALA A 244 -1.97 -33.10 -15.07
CA ALA A 244 -2.75 -32.02 -15.67
C ALA A 244 -4.02 -31.73 -14.87
N PHE A 245 -4.71 -32.77 -14.37
CA PHE A 245 -5.89 -32.57 -13.53
C PHE A 245 -5.52 -31.86 -12.22
N GLU A 246 -4.52 -32.38 -11.49
CA GLU A 246 -4.06 -31.78 -10.23
C GLU A 246 -3.69 -30.30 -10.43
N TYR A 247 -2.90 -30.00 -11.47
CA TYR A 247 -2.50 -28.64 -11.78
C TYR A 247 -3.68 -27.70 -12.05
N ILE A 248 -4.66 -28.14 -12.85
CA ILE A 248 -5.86 -27.33 -13.17
C ILE A 248 -6.68 -27.02 -11.92
N PHE A 249 -6.78 -27.97 -10.98
CA PHE A 249 -7.52 -27.78 -9.75
C PHE A 249 -6.78 -26.90 -8.74
N GLU A 250 -5.45 -26.94 -8.70
CA GLU A 250 -4.65 -26.08 -7.84
C GLU A 250 -4.57 -24.63 -8.36
N HIS A 251 -4.66 -24.41 -9.68
CA HIS A 251 -4.40 -23.10 -10.31
C HIS A 251 -5.63 -22.50 -11.01
N LYS A 252 -6.80 -22.51 -10.35
CA LYS A 252 -8.12 -22.22 -10.96
C LYS A 252 -8.24 -20.89 -11.72
N GLY A 253 -7.45 -19.88 -11.31
CA GLY A 253 -7.41 -18.55 -11.92
C GLY A 253 -6.55 -18.43 -13.18
N GLU A 254 -5.85 -19.49 -13.58
CA GLU A 254 -4.98 -19.45 -14.75
C GLU A 254 -5.69 -19.77 -16.07
N THR A 255 -5.06 -19.36 -17.17
CA THR A 255 -5.43 -19.77 -18.52
C THR A 255 -4.58 -20.97 -18.95
N PHE A 256 -5.20 -22.12 -19.15
CA PHE A 256 -4.47 -23.33 -19.52
C PHE A 256 -4.48 -23.55 -21.03
N SER A 257 -3.31 -23.82 -21.60
CA SER A 257 -3.19 -24.29 -22.98
C SER A 257 -3.05 -25.81 -23.02
N LEU A 258 -3.59 -26.43 -24.08
CA LEU A 258 -3.45 -27.88 -24.29
C LEU A 258 -1.98 -28.31 -24.33
N LYS A 259 -1.12 -27.47 -24.94
CA LYS A 259 0.33 -27.72 -25.01
C LYS A 259 0.94 -27.75 -23.60
N ALA A 260 0.66 -26.75 -22.77
CA ALA A 260 1.19 -26.71 -21.41
C ALA A 260 0.78 -27.94 -20.58
N MET A 261 -0.47 -28.39 -20.70
CA MET A 261 -0.93 -29.59 -19.99
C MET A 261 -0.31 -30.88 -20.54
N ALA A 262 -0.08 -30.95 -21.85
CA ALA A 262 0.63 -32.08 -22.46
C ALA A 262 2.09 -32.16 -21.99
N ASP A 263 2.76 -31.00 -21.89
CA ASP A 263 4.13 -30.88 -21.41
C ASP A 263 4.25 -31.32 -19.94
N LEU A 264 3.28 -30.95 -19.08
CA LEU A 264 3.18 -31.42 -17.68
C LEU A 264 3.03 -32.93 -17.57
N CYS A 265 2.32 -33.54 -18.50
CA CYS A 265 2.13 -34.98 -18.59
C CYS A 265 3.28 -35.70 -19.34
N HIS A 266 4.32 -34.98 -19.77
CA HIS A 266 5.45 -35.48 -20.56
C HIS A 266 5.03 -36.22 -21.85
N ILE A 267 3.99 -35.73 -22.53
CA ILE A 267 3.46 -36.32 -23.77
C ILE A 267 3.23 -35.28 -24.85
N SER A 268 3.15 -35.74 -26.11
CA SER A 268 2.84 -34.83 -27.22
C SER A 268 1.41 -34.26 -27.11
N PRO A 269 1.16 -33.00 -27.53
CA PRO A 269 -0.17 -32.40 -27.57
C PRO A 269 -1.22 -33.26 -28.29
N SER A 270 -0.83 -33.90 -29.40
CA SER A 270 -1.72 -34.78 -30.16
C SER A 270 -2.07 -36.08 -29.41
N TYR A 271 -1.16 -36.59 -28.59
CA TYR A 271 -1.47 -37.74 -27.72
C TYR A 271 -2.32 -37.32 -26.54
N PHE A 272 -2.00 -36.20 -25.89
CA PHE A 272 -2.79 -35.62 -24.80
C PHE A 272 -4.24 -35.38 -25.22
N SER A 273 -4.47 -34.71 -26.35
CA SER A 273 -5.83 -34.40 -26.84
C SER A 273 -6.70 -35.67 -27.01
N ARG A 274 -6.13 -36.72 -27.62
CA ARG A 274 -6.82 -38.00 -27.82
C ARG A 274 -7.07 -38.73 -26.50
N LEU A 275 -6.07 -38.76 -25.63
CA LEU A 275 -6.15 -39.43 -24.34
C LEU A 275 -7.16 -38.73 -23.42
N PHE A 276 -7.12 -37.40 -23.37
CA PHE A 276 -8.03 -36.57 -22.59
C PHE A 276 -9.47 -36.72 -23.05
N ALA A 277 -9.72 -36.71 -24.37
CA ALA A 277 -11.07 -36.92 -24.91
C ALA A 277 -11.59 -38.33 -24.65
N LYS A 278 -10.71 -39.35 -24.66
CA LYS A 278 -11.06 -40.72 -24.31
C LYS A 278 -11.45 -40.85 -22.84
N GLU A 279 -10.74 -40.17 -21.95
CA GLU A 279 -10.96 -40.23 -20.50
C GLU A 279 -12.19 -39.42 -20.07
N THR A 280 -12.33 -38.19 -20.58
CA THR A 280 -13.35 -37.24 -20.11
C THR A 280 -14.61 -37.21 -20.96
N GLY A 281 -14.59 -37.84 -22.13
CA GLY A 281 -15.69 -37.81 -23.11
C GLY A 281 -15.80 -36.50 -23.90
N GLU A 282 -14.93 -35.52 -23.65
CA GLU A 282 -14.96 -34.22 -24.32
C GLU A 282 -13.55 -33.67 -24.58
N ASN A 283 -13.44 -32.66 -25.45
CA ASN A 283 -12.13 -32.03 -25.68
C ASN A 283 -11.72 -31.14 -24.49
N PHE A 284 -10.41 -30.92 -24.37
CA PHE A 284 -9.80 -30.16 -23.28
C PHE A 284 -10.42 -28.76 -23.06
N SER A 285 -10.63 -27.99 -24.13
CA SER A 285 -11.17 -26.63 -24.03
C SER A 285 -12.62 -26.60 -23.54
N SER A 286 -13.45 -27.56 -23.99
CA SER A 286 -14.83 -27.74 -23.53
C SER A 286 -14.87 -28.15 -22.05
N TYR A 287 -14.00 -29.09 -21.66
CA TYR A 287 -13.87 -29.54 -20.28
C TYR A 287 -13.52 -28.39 -19.34
N LEU A 288 -12.48 -27.62 -19.70
CA LEU A 288 -12.04 -26.49 -18.89
C LEU A 288 -13.14 -25.43 -18.76
N SER A 289 -13.83 -25.12 -19.86
CA SER A 289 -14.94 -24.16 -19.85
C SER A 289 -16.05 -24.64 -18.90
N ARG A 290 -16.44 -25.91 -18.98
CA ARG A 290 -17.46 -26.52 -18.11
C ARG A 290 -17.02 -26.52 -16.64
N LEU A 291 -15.76 -26.83 -16.37
CA LEU A 291 -15.19 -26.83 -15.02
C LEU A 291 -15.21 -25.41 -14.40
N LYS A 292 -14.76 -24.40 -15.16
CA LYS A 292 -14.84 -23.00 -14.74
C LYS A 292 -16.27 -22.54 -14.50
N MET A 293 -17.26 -23.01 -15.29
CA MET A 293 -18.67 -22.71 -15.03
C MET A 293 -19.16 -23.34 -13.72
N LYS A 294 -18.70 -24.55 -13.38
CA LYS A 294 -19.02 -25.18 -12.10
C LYS A 294 -18.49 -24.33 -10.92
N TRP A 295 -17.24 -23.90 -10.98
CA TRP A 295 -16.66 -23.01 -9.96
C TRP A 295 -17.37 -21.66 -9.89
N ALA A 296 -17.72 -21.08 -11.05
CA ALA A 296 -18.49 -19.84 -11.11
C ALA A 296 -19.83 -19.98 -10.37
N LYS A 297 -20.54 -21.10 -10.54
CA LYS A 297 -21.82 -21.36 -9.86
C LYS A 297 -21.65 -21.45 -8.35
N GLN A 298 -20.63 -22.18 -7.89
CA GLN A 298 -20.31 -22.25 -6.46
C GLN A 298 -20.07 -20.85 -5.88
N LEU A 299 -19.28 -20.01 -6.57
CA LEU A 299 -19.05 -18.62 -6.13
C LEU A 299 -20.31 -17.76 -6.18
N LEU A 300 -21.17 -17.95 -7.19
CA LEU A 300 -22.43 -17.20 -7.35
C LEU A 300 -23.46 -17.56 -6.27
N GLU A 301 -23.50 -18.81 -5.85
CA GLU A 301 -24.42 -19.33 -4.83
C GLU A 301 -23.94 -19.01 -3.41
N ALA A 302 -22.62 -19.07 -3.16
CA ALA A 302 -22.05 -18.92 -1.83
C ALA A 302 -21.66 -17.48 -1.46
N THR A 303 -21.50 -16.56 -2.42
CA THR A 303 -20.90 -15.24 -2.16
C THR A 303 -21.63 -14.08 -2.86
N ASP A 304 -21.32 -12.86 -2.43
CA ASP A 304 -21.78 -11.60 -3.05
C ASP A 304 -20.77 -10.99 -4.05
N ILE A 305 -19.70 -11.72 -4.38
CA ILE A 305 -18.60 -11.22 -5.23
C ILE A 305 -19.16 -10.73 -6.57
N PRO A 306 -18.81 -9.54 -7.08
CA PRO A 306 -19.28 -9.06 -8.38
C PRO A 306 -18.99 -10.04 -9.53
N VAL A 307 -19.90 -10.12 -10.50
CA VAL A 307 -19.76 -11.02 -11.66
C VAL A 307 -18.47 -10.76 -12.45
N SER A 308 -18.06 -9.49 -12.57
CA SER A 308 -16.79 -9.09 -13.19
C SER A 308 -15.57 -9.62 -12.44
N GLN A 309 -15.66 -9.70 -11.12
CA GLN A 309 -14.58 -10.19 -10.28
C GLN A 309 -14.50 -11.72 -10.32
N ILE A 310 -15.64 -12.43 -10.27
CA ILE A 310 -15.69 -13.89 -10.51
C ILE A 310 -15.08 -14.25 -11.87
N SER A 311 -15.35 -13.44 -12.91
CA SER A 311 -14.72 -13.61 -14.23
C SER A 311 -13.20 -13.55 -14.14
N SER A 312 -12.66 -12.53 -13.45
CA SER A 312 -11.21 -12.35 -13.26
C SER A 312 -10.58 -13.50 -12.48
N GLU A 313 -11.19 -13.89 -11.36
CA GLU A 313 -10.70 -14.97 -10.48
C GLU A 313 -10.70 -16.35 -11.15
N LEU A 314 -11.52 -16.53 -12.19
CA LEU A 314 -11.53 -17.74 -13.00
C LEU A 314 -10.69 -17.60 -14.27
N GLY A 315 -9.84 -16.57 -14.39
CA GLY A 315 -8.91 -16.38 -15.49
C GLY A 315 -9.55 -16.00 -16.82
N PHE A 316 -10.70 -15.30 -16.80
CA PHE A 316 -11.29 -14.72 -18.01
C PHE A 316 -10.88 -13.26 -18.16
N ASN A 317 -10.23 -12.94 -19.28
CA ASN A 317 -9.77 -11.59 -19.59
C ASN A 317 -10.91 -10.58 -19.76
N GLU A 318 -12.07 -11.03 -20.25
CA GLU A 318 -13.22 -10.16 -20.51
C GLU A 318 -14.50 -10.68 -19.82
N PRO A 319 -15.10 -9.89 -18.91
CA PRO A 319 -16.37 -10.25 -18.27
C PRO A 319 -17.52 -10.52 -19.25
N GLY A 320 -17.56 -9.82 -20.39
CA GLY A 320 -18.56 -10.04 -21.43
C GLY A 320 -18.47 -11.43 -22.05
N TYR A 321 -17.24 -11.93 -22.25
CA TYR A 321 -17.00 -13.28 -22.75
C TYR A 321 -17.42 -14.34 -21.73
N PHE A 322 -17.06 -14.14 -20.46
CA PHE A 322 -17.51 -15.00 -19.36
C PHE A 322 -19.05 -15.08 -19.29
N ILE A 323 -19.75 -13.95 -19.30
CA ILE A 323 -21.23 -13.91 -19.27
C ILE A 323 -21.83 -14.68 -20.44
N LYS A 324 -21.26 -14.52 -21.64
CA LYS A 324 -21.70 -15.24 -22.85
C LYS A 324 -21.51 -16.75 -22.72
N ILE A 325 -20.36 -17.21 -22.21
CA ILE A 325 -20.11 -18.63 -21.96
C ILE A 325 -21.05 -19.16 -20.88
N PHE A 326 -21.18 -18.46 -19.76
CA PHE A 326 -22.05 -18.89 -18.67
C PHE A 326 -23.50 -19.07 -19.14
N LYS A 327 -24.02 -18.10 -19.92
CA LYS A 327 -25.35 -18.20 -20.52
C LYS A 327 -25.49 -19.37 -21.50
N LYS A 328 -24.43 -19.72 -22.22
CA LYS A 328 -24.42 -20.89 -23.11
C LYS A 328 -24.54 -22.20 -22.32
N TYR A 329 -23.90 -22.31 -21.16
CA TYR A 329 -23.90 -23.53 -20.34
C TYR A 329 -25.16 -23.65 -19.45
N GLU A 330 -25.58 -22.57 -18.80
CA GLU A 330 -26.66 -22.60 -17.80
C GLU A 330 -27.99 -22.03 -18.31
N GLY A 331 -28.04 -21.54 -19.55
CA GLY A 331 -29.24 -20.96 -20.17
C GLY A 331 -29.61 -19.55 -19.68
N THR A 332 -28.98 -19.06 -18.61
CA THR A 332 -29.22 -17.74 -18.02
C THR A 332 -27.93 -16.98 -17.73
N THR A 333 -28.00 -15.68 -17.49
CA THR A 333 -26.81 -14.88 -17.16
C THR A 333 -26.37 -15.12 -15.70
N PRO A 334 -25.08 -14.94 -15.35
CA PRO A 334 -24.60 -15.08 -13.97
C PRO A 334 -25.41 -14.25 -12.96
N ALA A 335 -25.74 -13.01 -13.30
CA ALA A 335 -26.49 -12.11 -12.42
C ALA A 335 -27.91 -12.65 -12.15
N VAL A 336 -28.57 -13.17 -13.18
CA VAL A 336 -29.89 -13.80 -13.04
C VAL A 336 -29.78 -15.12 -12.27
N TYR A 337 -28.76 -15.94 -12.55
CA TYR A 337 -28.49 -17.18 -11.85
C TYR A 337 -28.37 -16.95 -10.33
N ARG A 338 -27.53 -15.99 -9.92
CA ARG A 338 -27.37 -15.60 -8.51
C ARG A 338 -28.71 -15.26 -7.86
N LYS A 339 -29.56 -14.47 -8.53
CA LYS A 339 -30.85 -14.05 -7.97
C LYS A 339 -31.77 -15.23 -7.63
N TYR A 340 -31.68 -16.35 -8.37
CA TYR A 340 -32.55 -17.51 -8.17
C TYR A 340 -31.95 -18.57 -7.23
N TYR A 341 -30.63 -18.71 -7.21
CA TYR A 341 -29.95 -19.81 -6.52
C TYR A 341 -29.18 -19.38 -5.26
N LYS A 342 -29.02 -18.08 -5.02
CA LYS A 342 -28.47 -17.58 -3.76
C LYS A 342 -29.56 -17.63 -2.68
N GLY A 343 -29.38 -18.52 -1.70
CA GLY A 343 -30.27 -18.73 -0.56
C GLY A 343 -30.34 -17.55 0.40
#